data_AF-A0A2V9RD81-F1
#
_entry.id   AF-A0A2V9RD81-F1
#
_cell.length_a   1.000
_cell.length_b   1.000
_cell.length_c   1.000
_cell.angle_alpha   90.00
_cell.angle_beta   90.00
_cell.angle_gamma   90.00
#
_symmetry.space_group_name_H-M   'P 1'
#
loop_
_entity.id
_entity.type
_entity.pdbx_description
1 polymer ?
#
loop_
_entity_poly.entity_id
_entity_poly.type
_entity_poly.pdbx_seq_one_letter_code
_entity_poly.pdbx_strand_id
1 'polypeptide(L)'
;MRLQQGAKISANRELACLKNIFNRCIEWKKYEGENPVRGIRPFHESLNRVRFLTHEEEKKLLVATKEPLSTIILLGIHAGLRIKAEGLTLLWR
;
A
#
# COMPACT_ATOMS: atom_id res chain seq x y z
N MET A 1 12.10 -14.28 -14.97
CA MET A 1 12.32 -12.84 -14.66
C MET A 1 11.04 -12.27 -14.02
N ARG A 2 11.09 -11.46 -12.93
CA ARG A 2 9.88 -11.01 -12.17
C ARG A 2 8.76 -10.40 -13.03
N LEU A 3 9.12 -9.75 -14.13
CA LEU A 3 8.19 -9.21 -15.13
C LEU A 3 7.36 -10.29 -15.85
N GLN A 4 7.93 -11.47 -16.06
CA GLN A 4 7.23 -12.62 -16.65
C GLN A 4 6.21 -13.25 -15.68
N GLN A 5 6.28 -12.92 -14.39
CA GLN A 5 5.35 -13.40 -13.35
C GLN A 5 4.22 -12.38 -13.06
N GLY A 6 4.07 -11.34 -13.88
CA GLY A 6 3.01 -10.33 -13.70
C GLY A 6 3.23 -9.35 -12.53
N ALA A 7 4.40 -9.37 -11.88
CA ALA A 7 4.72 -8.54 -10.71
C ALA A 7 5.09 -7.08 -11.06
N LYS A 8 4.25 -6.40 -11.85
CA LYS A 8 4.49 -5.03 -12.35
C LYS A 8 4.63 -4.00 -11.22
N ILE A 9 3.81 -4.10 -10.18
CA ILE A 9 3.84 -3.19 -9.01
C ILE A 9 5.18 -3.32 -8.27
N SER A 10 5.62 -4.56 -8.02
CA SER A 10 6.91 -4.80 -7.36
C SER A 10 8.08 -4.29 -8.21
N ALA A 11 8.04 -4.51 -9.52
CA ALA A 11 9.04 -3.98 -10.45
C ALA A 11 9.09 -2.45 -10.45
N ASN A 12 7.93 -1.77 -10.37
CA ASN A 12 7.89 -0.30 -10.25
C ASN A 12 8.44 0.20 -8.92
N ARG A 13 8.17 -0.49 -7.80
CA ARG A 13 8.75 -0.16 -6.49
C ARG A 13 10.27 -0.32 -6.50
N GLU A 14 10.77 -1.39 -7.10
CA GLU A 14 12.20 -1.62 -7.29
C GLU A 14 12.83 -0.52 -8.16
N LEU A 15 12.19 -0.16 -9.29
CA LEU A 15 12.63 0.92 -10.16
C LEU A 15 12.67 2.27 -9.43
N ALA A 16 11.64 2.58 -8.65
CA ALA A 16 11.57 3.81 -7.86
C ALA A 16 12.68 3.86 -6.79
N CYS A 17 12.92 2.74 -6.10
CA CYS A 17 14.01 2.60 -5.14
C CYS A 17 15.37 2.86 -5.81
N LEU A 18 15.64 2.20 -6.92
CA LEU A 18 16.91 2.34 -7.65
C LEU A 18 17.10 3.77 -8.16
N LYS A 19 16.04 4.39 -8.69
CA LYS A 19 16.06 5.79 -9.12
C LYS A 19 16.43 6.72 -7.95
N ASN A 20 15.82 6.52 -6.77
CA ASN A 20 16.12 7.33 -5.59
C ASN A 20 17.55 7.13 -5.09
N ILE A 21 18.07 5.91 -5.07
CA ILE A 21 19.45 5.62 -4.67
C ILE A 21 20.44 6.39 -5.55
N PHE A 22 20.33 6.27 -6.88
CA PHE A 22 21.24 6.97 -7.78
C PHE A 22 21.11 8.49 -7.69
N ASN A 23 19.89 9.02 -7.56
CA ASN A 23 19.70 10.45 -7.33
C ASN A 23 20.41 10.92 -6.06
N ARG A 24 20.32 10.14 -4.97
CA ARG A 24 20.98 10.45 -3.72
C ARG A 24 22.50 10.35 -3.82
N CYS A 25 23.02 9.35 -4.53
CA CYS A 25 24.46 9.23 -4.79
C CYS A 25 25.00 10.40 -5.62
N ILE A 26 24.25 10.87 -6.63
CA ILE A 26 24.61 12.06 -7.41
C ILE A 26 24.64 13.30 -6.51
N GLU A 27 23.59 13.50 -5.70
CA GLU A 27 23.50 14.61 -4.75
C GLU A 27 24.68 14.62 -3.76
N TRP A 28 25.05 13.45 -3.25
CA TRP A 28 26.19 13.27 -2.34
C TRP A 28 27.55 13.24 -3.04
N LYS A 29 27.61 13.47 -4.36
CA LYS A 29 28.83 13.40 -5.17
C LYS A 29 29.57 12.06 -5.02
N LYS A 30 28.82 10.98 -4.80
CA LYS A 30 29.30 9.59 -4.75
C LYS A 30 29.14 8.86 -6.08
N TYR A 31 28.51 9.50 -7.05
CA TYR A 31 28.35 9.00 -8.40
C TYR A 31 28.44 10.18 -9.37
N GLU A 32 29.19 9.98 -10.45
CA GLU A 32 29.38 10.97 -11.51
C GLU A 32 28.58 10.55 -12.75
N GLY A 33 27.92 11.51 -13.38
CA GLY A 33 27.07 11.29 -14.54
C GLY A 33 25.58 11.23 -14.22
N GLU A 34 24.79 10.75 -15.18
CA GLU A 34 23.33 10.70 -15.06
C GLU A 34 22.85 9.41 -14.40
N ASN A 35 21.68 9.50 -13.76
CA ASN A 35 21.02 8.34 -13.19
C ASN A 35 20.71 7.30 -14.29
N PRO A 36 21.25 6.06 -14.19
CA PRO A 36 21.14 5.06 -15.25
C PRO A 36 19.70 4.61 -15.52
N VAL A 37 18.78 4.82 -14.58
CA VAL A 37 17.36 4.47 -14.73
C VAL A 37 16.46 5.68 -15.02
N ARG A 38 17.03 6.84 -15.32
CA ARG A 38 16.28 8.08 -15.60
C ARG A 38 15.28 7.93 -16.75
N GLY A 39 15.67 7.22 -17.81
CA GLY A 39 14.87 7.03 -19.03
C GLY A 39 13.87 5.86 -18.99
N ILE A 40 13.87 5.07 -17.91
CA ILE A 40 13.02 3.88 -17.81
C ILE A 40 11.62 4.32 -17.34
N ARG A 41 10.60 4.05 -18.17
CA ARG A 41 9.21 4.33 -17.82
C ARG A 41 8.67 3.23 -16.89
N PRO A 42 7.86 3.59 -15.87
CA PRO A 42 7.20 2.61 -15.04
C PRO A 42 6.23 1.77 -15.87
N PHE A 43 6.04 0.52 -15.45
CA PHE A 43 5.04 -0.37 -16.01
C PHE A 43 3.64 0.12 -15.67
N HIS A 44 2.69 -0.05 -16.59
CA HIS A 44 1.30 0.29 -16.33
C HIS A 44 0.74 -0.55 -15.15
N GLU A 45 0.31 0.13 -14.10
CA GLU A 45 -0.38 -0.46 -12.96
C GLU A 45 -1.89 -0.38 -13.18
N SER A 46 -2.59 -1.51 -13.11
CA SER A 46 -4.05 -1.49 -13.06
C SER A 46 -4.48 -0.96 -11.68
N LEU A 47 -5.28 0.10 -11.63
CA LEU A 47 -5.84 0.71 -10.40
C LEU A 47 -6.86 -0.20 -9.67
N ASN A 48 -6.91 -1.50 -9.94
CA ASN A 48 -7.84 -2.42 -9.28
C ASN A 48 -7.44 -2.55 -7.79
N ARG A 49 -8.30 -2.28 -6.80
CA ARG A 49 -9.71 -1.89 -6.80
C ARG A 49 -9.93 -1.22 -5.44
N VAL A 50 -9.91 0.11 -5.37
CA VAL A 50 -10.36 0.79 -4.15
C VAL A 50 -11.88 0.78 -4.17
N ARG A 51 -12.46 -0.33 -3.70
CA ARG A 51 -13.90 -0.47 -3.52
C ARG A 51 -14.21 -0.27 -2.06
N PHE A 52 -15.09 0.68 -1.77
CA PHE A 52 -15.64 0.88 -0.44
C PHE A 52 -16.92 0.06 -0.26
N LEU A 53 -17.22 -0.28 0.99
CA LEU A 53 -18.51 -0.87 1.33
C LEU A 53 -19.61 0.17 1.13
N THR A 54 -20.74 -0.26 0.59
CA THR A 54 -21.98 0.51 0.68
C THR A 54 -22.60 0.36 2.07
N HIS A 55 -23.47 1.29 2.47
CA HIS A 55 -24.20 1.21 3.75
C HIS A 55 -24.97 -0.11 3.92
N GLU A 56 -25.49 -0.67 2.83
CA GLU A 56 -26.20 -1.96 2.88
C GLU A 56 -25.26 -3.15 3.05
N GLU A 57 -24.07 -3.10 2.45
CA GLU A 57 -23.04 -4.13 2.66
C GLU A 57 -22.43 -4.06 4.06
N GLU A 58 -22.27 -2.86 4.62
CA GLU A 58 -21.86 -2.66 6.00
C GLU A 58 -22.82 -3.34 6.97
N LYS A 59 -24.13 -3.09 6.84
CA LYS A 59 -25.15 -3.76 7.66
C LYS A 59 -25.05 -5.28 7.55
N LYS A 60 -24.95 -5.80 6.32
CA LYS A 60 -24.80 -7.25 6.08
C LYS A 60 -23.53 -7.82 6.69
N LEU A 61 -22.42 -7.07 6.64
CA LEU A 61 -21.15 -7.46 7.23
C LEU A 61 -21.28 -7.56 8.75
N LEU A 62 -21.85 -6.55 9.41
CA LEU A 62 -22.03 -6.54 10.86
C LEU A 62 -22.92 -7.72 11.33
N VAL A 63 -24.04 -7.96 10.65
CA VAL A 63 -24.95 -9.11 10.94
C VAL A 63 -24.25 -10.47 10.78
N ALA A 64 -23.34 -10.59 9.81
CA ALA A 64 -22.62 -11.83 9.56
C ALA A 64 -21.46 -12.09 10.53
N THR A 65 -21.08 -11.10 11.35
CA THR A 65 -19.92 -11.17 12.24
C THR A 65 -20.32 -11.44 13.69
N LYS A 66 -19.40 -12.01 14.47
CA LYS A 66 -19.56 -12.26 15.91
C LYS A 66 -18.49 -11.50 16.69
N GLU A 67 -18.71 -11.30 17.98
CA GLU A 67 -17.69 -10.71 18.84
C GLU A 67 -16.45 -11.61 18.95
N PRO A 68 -15.23 -11.04 18.99
CA PRO A 68 -14.90 -9.60 19.07
C PRO A 68 -14.77 -8.89 17.71
N LEU A 69 -14.94 -9.61 16.60
CA LEU A 69 -14.69 -9.08 15.25
C LEU A 69 -15.69 -7.99 14.87
N SER A 70 -16.95 -8.13 15.29
CA SER A 70 -18.00 -7.11 15.14
C SER A 70 -17.57 -5.77 15.73
N THR A 71 -17.10 -5.75 16.98
CA THR A 71 -16.58 -4.54 17.63
C THR A 71 -15.41 -3.92 16.86
N ILE A 72 -14.45 -4.73 16.40
CA ILE A 72 -13.27 -4.25 15.64
C ILE A 72 -13.70 -3.62 14.31
N ILE A 73 -14.65 -4.23 13.60
CA ILE A 73 -15.18 -3.72 12.33
C ILE A 73 -15.91 -2.40 12.56
N LEU A 74 -16.76 -2.33 13.58
CA LEU A 74 -17.50 -1.12 13.93
C LEU A 74 -16.57 0.05 14.26
N LEU A 75 -15.51 -0.21 15.04
CA LEU A 75 -14.43 0.75 15.31
C LEU A 75 -13.72 1.20 14.03
N GLY A 76 -13.41 0.26 13.13
CA GLY A 76 -12.78 0.55 11.84
C GLY A 76 -13.64 1.46 10.95
N ILE A 77 -14.96 1.23 10.92
CA ILE A 77 -15.91 2.03 10.15
C ILE A 77 -16.03 3.45 10.70
N HIS A 78 -16.22 3.59 12.02
CA HIS A 78 -16.49 4.91 12.62
C HIS A 78 -15.25 5.77 12.87
N ALA A 79 -14.09 5.15 13.12
CA ALA A 79 -12.86 5.87 13.43
C ALA A 79 -11.81 5.82 12.31
N GLY A 80 -12.08 5.10 11.20
CA GLY A 80 -11.18 5.03 10.05
C GLY A 80 -9.84 4.33 10.34
N LEU A 81 -9.84 3.39 11.28
CA LEU A 81 -8.62 2.79 11.82
C LEU A 81 -7.94 1.86 10.81
N ARG A 82 -6.61 1.91 10.78
CA ARG A 82 -5.78 0.87 10.16
C ARG A 82 -5.63 -0.30 11.13
N ILE A 83 -6.37 -1.38 10.87
CA ILE A 83 -6.44 -2.56 11.75
C ILE A 83 -5.06 -3.01 12.28
N LYS A 84 -4.07 -3.17 11.41
CA LYS A 84 -2.73 -3.65 11.81
C LYS A 84 -1.94 -2.68 12.69
N ALA A 85 -2.08 -1.37 12.48
CA ALA A 85 -1.26 -0.36 13.15
C ALA A 85 -1.94 0.24 14.39
N GLU A 86 -3.26 0.35 14.35
CA GLU A 86 -4.05 1.14 15.29
C GLU A 86 -5.13 0.28 15.98
N GLY A 87 -5.84 -0.56 15.23
CA GLY A 87 -6.99 -1.31 15.76
C GLY A 87 -6.62 -2.41 16.75
N LEU A 88 -5.59 -3.21 16.45
CA LEU A 88 -5.20 -4.36 17.29
C LEU A 88 -4.28 -3.99 18.46
N THR A 89 -3.74 -2.77 18.47
CA THR A 89 -2.81 -2.25 19.48
C THR A 89 -3.47 -1.24 20.42
N LEU A 90 -4.79 -1.06 20.29
CA LEU A 90 -5.59 -0.16 21.11
C LEU A 90 -5.65 -0.66 22.56
N LEU A 91 -5.38 0.25 23.50
CA LEU A 91 -5.40 -0.01 24.93
C LEU A 91 -6.34 0.98 25.62
N TRP A 92 -7.08 0.48 26.60
CA TRP A 92 -7.79 1.34 27.54
C TRP A 92 -6.75 2.01 28.45
N ARG A 93 -6.89 3.32 28.67
CA ARG A 93 -6.16 4.08 29.67
C ARG A 93 -7.05 4.36 30.87
#